data_AF-A0A3D5GJ15-F1
#
_entry.id   AF-A0A3D5GJ15-F1
#
_cell.length_a   1.000
_cell.length_b   1.000
_cell.length_c   1.000
_cell.angle_alpha   90.00
_cell.angle_beta   90.00
_cell.angle_gamma   90.00
#
_symmetry.space_group_name_H-M   'P 1'
#
loop_
_entity.id
_entity.type
_entity.pdbx_description
1 polymer ?
#
loop_
_entity_poly.entity_id
_entity_poly.type
_entity_poly.pdbx_seq_one_letter_code
_entity_poly.pdbx_strand_id
1 'polypeptide(L)'
;MFEAPVHNAEEGRLPRHVVPHHYSLHLRPDLVEATFAGIVAIEAEVIEANNAIVLNAADLMVTTATVTNSGHRNKPELMLD
;
A
#
# COMPACT_ATOMS: atom_id res chain seq x y z
N MET A 1 5.16 -21.19 -8.12
CA MET A 1 4.00 -21.28 -7.21
C MET A 1 4.22 -20.17 -6.20
N PHE A 2 3.64 -18.99 -6.45
CA PHE A 2 3.66 -17.89 -5.47
C PHE A 2 2.50 -18.18 -4.52
N GLU A 3 2.78 -18.65 -3.32
CA GLU A 3 1.77 -18.68 -2.26
C GLU A 3 1.47 -17.22 -1.90
N ALA A 4 0.22 -16.80 -2.07
CA ALA A 4 -0.26 -15.56 -1.48
C ALA A 4 0.01 -15.62 0.03
N PRO A 5 0.42 -14.52 0.68
CA PRO A 5 0.64 -14.53 2.12
C PRO A 5 -0.67 -14.99 2.77
N VAL A 6 -0.61 -16.09 3.51
CA VAL A 6 -1.75 -16.60 4.26
C VAL A 6 -2.17 -15.49 5.20
N HIS A 7 -3.36 -14.94 4.95
CA HIS A 7 -4.02 -13.99 5.84
C HIS A 7 -4.19 -14.75 7.17
N ASN A 8 -3.37 -14.46 8.18
CA ASN A 8 -3.68 -14.87 9.54
C ASN A 8 -4.82 -13.95 10.00
N ALA A 9 -6.01 -14.28 9.49
CA ALA A 9 -7.30 -13.61 9.53
C ALA A 9 -7.92 -13.60 10.93
N GLU A 10 -7.11 -13.45 11.96
CA GLU A 10 -7.62 -13.23 13.30
C GLU A 10 -7.86 -11.71 13.42
N GLU A 11 -9.05 -11.27 12.98
CA GLU A 11 -9.67 -9.95 13.25
C GLU A 11 -9.20 -8.70 12.48
N GLY A 12 -8.98 -8.77 11.15
CA GLY A 12 -8.85 -7.55 10.32
C GLY A 12 -7.61 -6.68 10.63
N ARG A 13 -6.55 -7.31 11.14
CA ARG A 13 -5.28 -6.64 11.49
C ARG A 13 -4.25 -6.83 10.39
N LEU A 14 -3.54 -5.76 10.05
CA LEU A 14 -2.40 -5.84 9.13
C LEU A 14 -1.22 -6.60 9.76
N PRO A 15 -0.44 -7.34 8.96
CA PRO A 15 0.86 -7.88 9.38
C PRO A 15 1.78 -6.80 9.94
N ARG A 16 2.60 -7.15 10.93
CA ARG A 16 3.44 -6.17 11.67
C ARG A 16 4.84 -5.97 11.11
N HIS A 17 5.19 -6.65 10.01
CA HIS A 17 6.55 -6.65 9.46
C HIS A 17 6.96 -5.33 8.80
N VAL A 18 6.00 -4.43 8.54
CA VAL A 18 6.22 -3.12 7.93
C VAL A 18 5.56 -2.05 8.80
N VAL A 19 6.37 -1.09 9.27
CA VAL A 19 5.93 -0.03 10.18
C VAL A 19 6.03 1.31 9.46
N PRO A 20 4.91 2.00 9.16
CA PRO A 20 4.95 3.31 8.52
C PRO A 20 5.35 4.41 9.51
N HIS A 21 6.17 5.34 9.05
CA HIS A 21 6.69 6.47 9.84
C HIS A 21 6.14 7.81 9.35
N HIS A 22 6.00 7.99 8.02
CA HIS A 22 5.53 9.24 7.44
C HIS A 22 4.64 8.99 6.23
N TYR A 23 3.56 9.77 6.15
CA TYR A 23 2.67 9.79 5.00
C TYR A 23 2.69 11.19 4.39
N SER A 24 2.97 11.24 3.10
CA SER A 24 2.78 12.42 2.27
C SER A 24 1.57 12.19 1.35
N LEU A 25 0.50 12.95 1.58
CA LEU A 25 -0.75 12.84 0.83
C LEU A 25 -0.93 14.07 -0.05
N HIS A 26 -1.27 13.84 -1.31
CA HIS A 26 -1.75 14.87 -2.21
C HIS A 26 -3.08 14.44 -2.82
N LEU A 27 -4.14 15.17 -2.48
CA LEU A 27 -5.50 14.91 -2.95
C LEU A 27 -5.98 16.05 -3.84
N ARG A 28 -6.67 15.68 -4.92
CA ARG A 28 -7.35 16.56 -5.84
C ARG A 28 -8.82 16.15 -5.91
N PRO A 29 -9.69 16.76 -5.07
CA PRO A 29 -11.13 16.54 -5.14
C PRO A 29 -11.74 17.16 -6.40
N ASP A 30 -12.73 16.49 -6.96
CA ASP A 30 -13.67 17.04 -7.92
C ASP A 30 -15.06 17.09 -7.26
N LEU A 31 -15.52 18.31 -6.95
CA LEU A 31 -16.78 18.52 -6.23
C LEU A 31 -18.01 18.41 -7.14
N VAL A 32 -17.84 18.55 -8.46
CA VAL A 32 -18.95 18.46 -9.42
C VAL A 32 -19.29 16.99 -9.65
N GLU A 33 -18.27 16.17 -9.87
CA GLU A 33 -18.42 14.74 -10.11
C GLU A 33 -18.48 13.93 -8.80
N ALA A 34 -18.27 14.58 -7.65
CA ALA A 34 -18.16 13.94 -6.34
C ALA A 34 -17.09 12.82 -6.31
N THR A 35 -15.94 13.07 -6.94
CA THR A 35 -14.81 12.13 -7.01
C THR A 35 -13.53 12.75 -6.44
N PHE A 36 -12.46 11.97 -6.36
CA PHE A 36 -11.13 12.48 -6.08
C PHE A 36 -10.07 11.67 -6.81
N ALA A 37 -8.94 12.31 -7.09
CA ALA A 37 -7.71 11.66 -7.51
C ALA A 37 -6.58 12.09 -6.58
N GLY A 38 -5.53 11.28 -6.45
CA GLY A 38 -4.43 11.63 -5.58
C GLY A 38 -3.29 10.65 -5.60
N ILE A 39 -2.25 10.99 -4.85
CA ILE A 39 -1.08 10.17 -4.65
C ILE A 39 -0.80 10.15 -3.15
N VAL A 40 -0.42 8.97 -2.66
CA VAL A 40 0.13 8.79 -1.32
C VAL A 40 1.54 8.24 -1.45
N ALA A 41 2.48 8.86 -0.73
CA ALA A 41 3.81 8.31 -0.49
C ALA A 41 3.90 7.90 0.98
N ILE A 42 4.33 6.66 1.22
CA ILE A 42 4.43 6.06 2.55
C ILE A 42 5.90 5.73 2.79
N GLU A 43 6.51 6.42 3.74
CA GLU A 43 7.82 6.06 4.26
C GLU A 43 7.61 5.03 5.37
N ALA A 44 8.21 3.86 5.21
CA ALA A 44 8.04 2.76 6.13
C ALA A 44 9.34 1.99 6.34
N GLU A 45 9.45 1.38 7.51
CA GLU A 45 10.53 0.50 7.89
C GLU A 45 10.08 -0.96 7.83
N VAL A 46 10.89 -1.80 7.19
CA VAL A 46 10.70 -3.24 7.17
C VAL A 46 11.47 -3.83 8.34
N ILE A 47 10.77 -4.21 9.42
CA ILE A 47 11.38 -4.74 10.64
C ILE A 47 11.63 -6.26 10.57
N GLU A 48 10.98 -6.94 9.62
CA GLU A 48 11.17 -8.36 9.34
C GLU A 48 11.04 -8.61 7.83
N ALA A 49 11.95 -9.44 7.29
CA ALA A 49 12.01 -9.72 5.86
C ALA A 49 10.69 -10.32 5.35
N ASN A 50 10.13 -9.72 4.31
CA ASN A 50 8.89 -10.15 3.67
C ASN A 50 8.93 -9.87 2.17
N ASN A 51 8.03 -10.51 1.43
CA ASN A 51 7.87 -10.33 -0.01
C ASN A 51 6.58 -9.55 -0.37
N ALA A 52 5.80 -9.13 0.63
CA ALA A 52 4.51 -8.48 0.45
C ALA A 52 4.29 -7.40 1.51
N ILE A 53 3.80 -6.25 1.06
CA ILE A 53 3.37 -5.14 1.91
C ILE A 53 1.84 -5.10 1.81
N VAL A 54 1.15 -5.31 2.93
CA VAL A 54 -0.31 -5.30 2.99
C VAL A 54 -0.77 -3.96 3.58
N LEU A 55 -1.73 -3.33 2.91
CA LEU A 55 -2.27 -2.01 3.27
C LEU A 55 -3.79 -2.07 3.23
N ASN A 56 -4.45 -1.20 3.99
CA ASN A 56 -5.90 -1.03 3.85
C ASN A 56 -6.22 -0.18 2.61
N ALA A 57 -7.21 -0.62 1.84
CA ALA A 57 -7.82 0.14 0.76
C ALA A 57 -9.33 -0.14 0.75
N ALA A 58 -10.15 0.88 0.95
CA ALA A 58 -11.61 0.76 0.92
C ALA A 58 -12.16 1.72 -0.13
N ASP A 59 -12.89 1.17 -1.10
CA ASP A 59 -13.47 1.93 -2.22
C ASP A 59 -12.45 2.78 -3.00
N LEU A 60 -11.21 2.26 -3.15
CA LEU A 60 -10.13 2.92 -3.88
C LEU A 60 -9.78 2.18 -5.16
N MET A 61 -9.71 2.93 -6.26
CA MET A 61 -9.07 2.45 -7.49
C MET A 61 -7.57 2.79 -7.46
N VAL A 62 -6.72 1.80 -7.18
CA VAL A 62 -5.26 1.98 -7.23
C VAL A 62 -4.77 1.77 -8.65
N THR A 63 -4.38 2.86 -9.32
CA THR A 63 -3.93 2.80 -10.72
C THR A 63 -2.46 2.40 -10.87
N THR A 64 -1.62 2.81 -9.93
CA THR A 64 -0.18 2.51 -9.93
C THR A 64 0.36 2.44 -8.51
N ALA A 65 1.42 1.66 -8.33
CA ALA A 65 2.23 1.66 -7.11
C ALA A 65 3.69 1.43 -7.48
N THR A 66 4.59 1.99 -6.69
CA THR A 66 6.03 1.74 -6.78
C THR A 66 6.65 1.72 -5.41
N VAL A 67 7.65 0.85 -5.22
CA VAL A 67 8.43 0.75 -3.99
C VAL A 67 9.84 1.21 -4.29
N THR A 68 10.39 2.09 -3.44
CA THR A 68 11.78 2.53 -3.54
C THR A 68 12.53 2.09 -2.30
N ASN A 69 13.62 1.33 -2.47
CA ASN A 69 14.52 0.94 -1.39
C ASN A 69 15.95 1.28 -1.80
N SER A 70 16.66 2.07 -0.99
CA SER A 70 18.07 2.42 -1.23
C SER A 70 18.32 3.00 -2.63
N GLY A 71 17.37 3.78 -3.16
CA GLY A 71 17.41 4.35 -4.51
C GLY A 71 16.96 3.41 -5.64
N HIS A 72 16.73 2.12 -5.37
CA HIS A 72 16.19 1.17 -6.33
C HIS A 72 14.67 1.23 -6.35
N ARG A 73 14.11 1.61 -7.49
CA ARG A 73 12.66 1.67 -7.71
C ARG A 73 12.17 0.40 -8.38
N ASN A 74 11.22 -0.27 -7.75
CA ASN A 74 10.57 -1.46 -8.26
C ASN A 74 9.07 -1.23 -8.42
N LYS A 75 8.47 -1.86 -9.43
CA LYS A 75 7.01 -1.91 -9.59
C LYS A 75 6.53 -3.24 -8.99
N PRO A 76 5.82 -3.22 -7.85
CA PRO A 76 5.27 -4.44 -7.28
C PRO A 76 4.10 -4.96 -8.14
N GLU A 77 3.79 -6.24 -7.97
CA GLU A 77 2.48 -6.76 -8.35
C GLU A 77 1.43 -6.19 -7.39
N LEU A 78 0.32 -5.73 -7.95
CA LEU A 78 -0.78 -5.14 -7.19
C LEU A 78 -1.95 -6.11 -7.16
N MET A 79 -2.40 -6.43 -5.96
CA MET A 79 -3.59 -7.23 -5.73
C MET A 79 -4.53 -6.42 -4.84
N LEU A 80 -5.74 -6.18 -5.34
CA LEU A 80 -6.85 -5.57 -4.59
C LEU A 80 -7.88 -6.67 -4.39
N ASP A 81 -8.30 -6.87 -3.15
CA ASP A 81 -9.36 -7.80 -2.74
C ASP A 81 -10.75 -7.16 -2.76
#